data_AF-A0A7X9SMX3-F1
#
_entry.id   AF-A0A7X9SMX3-F1
#
_cell.length_a   1.000
_cell.length_b   1.000
_cell.length_c   1.000
_cell.angle_alpha   90.00
_cell.angle_beta   90.00
_cell.angle_gamma   90.00
#
_symmetry.space_group_name_H-M   'P 1'
#
loop_
_entity.id
_entity.type
_entity.pdbx_description
1 polymer ?
#
loop_
_entity_poly.entity_id
_entity_poly.type
_entity_poly.pdbx_seq_one_letter_code
_entity_poly.pdbx_strand_id
1 'polypeptide(L)'
;MKVSRNELKNILEVNLNALKQIERRKTLDKRLLEKGYKLIRKYIQNNKIVYELQQCKTKQIINKTYNVKKADNFIDYFNIRTKEEPNSIEDIANKANINKNTVIKWDNTLQDKRIISKDGYYYFRLDKDQGQLIQVSQEEYKSFWRNKAYINAFRKLQDKYIKGEISLTELQLSRAEILLIISTIENKYYYKIKKYKVNKDNKLYIDTKNLIEGVR
;
A
#
# COMPACT_ATOMS: atom_id res chain seq x y z
N MET A 1 22.82 21.18 -17.94
CA MET A 1 23.89 21.70 -17.05
C MET A 1 25.17 20.94 -17.32
N LYS A 2 26.31 21.61 -17.48
CA LYS A 2 27.61 20.96 -17.65
C LYS A 2 28.39 21.15 -16.36
N VAL A 3 28.92 20.08 -15.80
CA VAL A 3 29.64 20.10 -14.53
C VAL A 3 30.98 19.40 -14.63
N SER A 4 31.96 19.93 -13.91
CA SER A 4 33.24 19.31 -13.65
C SER A 4 33.11 18.16 -12.64
N ARG A 5 34.18 17.37 -12.51
CA ARG A 5 34.24 16.28 -11.54
C ARG A 5 34.09 16.75 -10.08
N ASN A 6 34.59 17.95 -9.75
CA ASN A 6 34.48 18.51 -8.41
C ASN A 6 33.05 18.98 -8.12
N GLU A 7 32.37 19.60 -9.09
CA GLU A 7 30.97 19.99 -8.95
C GLU A 7 30.05 18.76 -8.89
N LEU A 8 30.35 17.72 -9.67
CA LEU A 8 29.61 16.45 -9.61
C LEU A 8 29.71 15.78 -8.23
N LYS A 9 30.89 15.82 -7.61
CA LYS A 9 31.11 15.36 -6.23
C LYS A 9 30.16 16.09 -5.27
N ASN A 10 30.04 17.41 -5.41
CA ASN A 10 29.20 18.24 -4.54
C ASN A 10 27.71 17.94 -4.76
N ILE A 11 27.25 17.83 -6.01
CA ILE A 11 25.86 17.45 -6.34
C ILE A 11 25.47 16.10 -5.73
N LEU A 12 26.39 15.15 -5.74
CA LEU A 12 26.19 13.81 -5.20
C LEU A 12 26.43 13.72 -3.68
N GLU A 13 26.94 14.79 -3.05
CA GLU A 13 27.34 14.84 -1.63
C GLU A 13 28.29 13.69 -1.23
N VAL A 14 29.29 13.41 -2.06
CA VAL A 14 30.28 12.37 -1.82
C VAL A 14 31.70 12.94 -1.76
N ASN A 15 32.70 12.13 -1.46
CA ASN A 15 34.10 12.50 -1.67
C ASN A 15 34.62 12.00 -3.04
N LEU A 16 35.80 12.47 -3.47
CA LEU A 16 36.36 12.10 -4.78
C LEU A 16 36.65 10.59 -4.90
N ASN A 17 37.01 9.94 -3.80
CA ASN A 17 37.29 8.51 -3.78
C ASN A 17 35.99 7.69 -3.96
N ALA A 18 34.91 8.09 -3.30
CA ALA A 18 33.59 7.52 -3.48
C ALA A 18 33.06 7.76 -4.90
N LEU A 19 33.27 8.96 -5.48
CA LEU A 19 32.91 9.23 -6.87
C LEU A 19 33.67 8.32 -7.85
N LYS A 20 34.98 8.11 -7.65
CA LYS A 20 35.78 7.15 -8.43
C LYS A 20 35.20 5.73 -8.34
N GLN A 21 34.76 5.29 -7.15
CA GLN A 21 34.14 3.98 -6.98
C GLN A 21 32.78 3.88 -7.68
N ILE A 22 31.94 4.92 -7.60
CA ILE A 22 30.63 4.98 -8.28
C ILE A 22 30.79 4.84 -9.80
N GLU A 23 31.78 5.54 -10.37
CA GLU A 23 32.10 5.43 -11.80
C GLU A 23 32.59 4.02 -12.17
N ARG A 24 33.52 3.45 -11.37
CA ARG A 24 34.04 2.09 -11.59
C ARG A 24 32.93 1.04 -11.53
N ARG A 25 31.97 1.18 -10.61
CA ARG A 25 30.84 0.27 -10.43
C ARG A 25 29.69 0.52 -11.41
N LYS A 26 29.82 1.49 -12.34
CA LYS A 26 28.77 1.88 -13.29
C LYS A 26 27.44 2.26 -12.62
N THR A 27 27.47 2.80 -11.40
CA THR A 27 26.27 3.20 -10.64
C THR A 27 25.99 4.70 -10.69
N LEU A 28 26.70 5.46 -11.52
CA LEU A 28 26.61 6.91 -11.59
C LEU A 28 25.20 7.38 -11.98
N ASP A 29 24.58 6.74 -12.98
CA ASP A 29 23.22 7.09 -13.42
C ASP A 29 22.19 6.92 -12.31
N LYS A 30 22.30 5.84 -11.51
CA LYS A 30 21.42 5.60 -10.37
C LYS A 30 21.56 6.71 -9.33
N ARG A 31 22.79 7.07 -8.96
CA ARG A 31 23.09 8.12 -7.97
C ARG A 31 22.67 9.51 -8.44
N LEU A 32 22.86 9.82 -9.72
CA LEU A 32 22.36 11.06 -10.31
C LEU A 32 20.84 11.12 -10.27
N LEU A 33 20.16 10.00 -10.53
CA LEU A 33 18.71 9.94 -10.49
C LEU A 33 18.15 10.23 -9.09
N GLU A 34 18.81 9.70 -8.04
CA GLU A 34 18.49 9.99 -6.63
C GLU A 34 18.58 11.49 -6.33
N LYS A 35 19.47 12.23 -7.00
CA LYS A 35 19.63 13.69 -6.90
C LYS A 35 18.80 14.47 -7.94
N GLY A 36 17.95 13.79 -8.70
CA GLY A 36 17.08 14.41 -9.69
C GLY A 36 17.76 14.83 -10.99
N TYR A 37 18.87 14.18 -11.36
CA TYR A 37 19.59 14.41 -12.61
C TYR A 37 19.71 13.14 -13.45
N LYS A 38 19.91 13.31 -14.75
CA LYS A 38 20.27 12.26 -15.70
C LYS A 38 21.57 12.64 -16.38
N LEU A 39 22.51 11.71 -16.47
CA LEU A 39 23.70 11.88 -17.29
C LEU A 39 23.30 11.76 -18.77
N ILE A 40 23.61 12.79 -19.56
CA ILE A 40 23.42 12.81 -21.00
C ILE A 40 24.65 12.26 -21.69
N ARG A 41 25.82 12.80 -21.34
CA ARG A 41 27.11 12.31 -21.84
C ARG A 41 28.25 12.73 -20.91
N LYS A 42 29.34 11.98 -21.01
CA LYS A 42 30.64 12.26 -20.39
C LYS A 42 31.65 12.43 -21.51
N TYR A 43 32.38 13.54 -21.52
CA TYR A 43 33.38 13.83 -22.55
C TYR A 43 34.54 14.64 -21.99
N ILE A 44 35.65 14.71 -22.73
CA ILE A 44 36.82 15.51 -22.38
C ILE A 44 36.73 16.84 -23.14
N GLN A 45 36.87 17.95 -22.42
CA GLN A 45 36.97 19.29 -22.98
C GLN A 45 38.13 20.01 -22.28
N ASN A 46 39.09 20.51 -23.06
CA ASN A 46 40.30 21.20 -22.55
C ASN A 46 41.05 20.37 -21.48
N ASN A 47 41.35 19.09 -21.77
CA ASN A 47 41.99 18.13 -20.86
C ASN A 47 41.24 17.89 -19.53
N LYS A 48 39.99 18.32 -19.39
CA LYS A 48 39.15 18.10 -18.21
C LYS A 48 37.92 17.26 -18.57
N ILE A 49 37.56 16.35 -17.67
CA ILE A 49 36.33 15.55 -17.79
C ILE A 49 35.13 16.45 -17.46
N VAL A 50 34.17 16.51 -18.38
CA VAL A 50 32.91 17.23 -18.24
C VAL A 50 31.75 16.24 -18.28
N TYR A 51 30.80 16.44 -17.37
CA TYR A 51 29.55 15.68 -17.29
C TYR A 51 28.40 16.58 -17.69
N GLU A 52 27.68 16.20 -18.74
CA GLU A 52 26.48 16.90 -19.15
C GLU A 52 25.27 16.26 -18.47
N LEU A 53 24.64 17.01 -17.58
CA LEU A 53 23.50 16.60 -16.77
C LEU A 53 22.23 17.30 -17.23
N GLN A 54 21.13 16.56 -17.30
CA GLN A 54 19.79 17.10 -17.46
C GLN A 54 19.02 16.91 -16.15
N GLN A 55 18.29 17.93 -15.72
CA GLN A 55 17.41 17.80 -14.57
C GLN A 55 16.22 16.90 -14.95
N CYS A 56 16.01 15.84 -14.19
CA CYS A 56 14.89 14.93 -14.37
C CYS A 56 13.62 15.59 -13.86
N LYS A 57 12.52 15.38 -14.60
CA LYS A 57 11.19 15.68 -14.08
C LYS A 57 10.85 14.67 -12.98
N THR A 58 10.24 15.11 -11.88
CA THR A 58 9.71 14.30 -10.76
C THR A 58 9.12 12.96 -11.22
N LYS A 59 8.26 13.00 -12.25
CA LYS A 59 7.59 11.84 -12.85
C LYS A 59 8.55 10.75 -13.35
N GLN A 60 9.68 11.14 -13.96
CA GLN A 60 10.67 10.18 -14.48
C GLN A 60 11.42 9.45 -13.37
N ILE A 61 11.66 10.14 -12.24
CA ILE A 61 12.33 9.57 -11.08
C ILE A 61 11.39 8.55 -10.42
N ILE A 62 10.12 8.92 -10.19
CA ILE A 62 9.09 8.02 -9.66
C ILE A 62 8.90 6.78 -10.55
N ASN A 63 8.72 6.98 -11.86
CA ASN A 63 8.55 5.89 -12.81
C ASN A 63 9.68 4.86 -12.71
N LYS A 64 10.93 5.31 -12.58
CA LYS A 64 12.08 4.41 -12.45
C LYS A 64 12.19 3.78 -11.07
N THR A 65 12.03 4.56 -10.01
CA THR A 65 12.18 4.08 -8.63
C THR A 65 11.16 2.98 -8.29
N TYR A 66 9.93 3.15 -8.76
CA TYR A 66 8.81 2.24 -8.46
C TYR A 66 8.42 1.33 -9.64
N ASN A 67 9.11 1.44 -10.77
CA ASN A 67 8.79 0.73 -12.01
C ASN A 67 7.32 0.91 -12.42
N VAL A 68 6.86 2.16 -12.42
CA VAL A 68 5.49 2.55 -12.78
C VAL A 68 5.47 3.31 -14.10
N LYS A 69 4.38 3.17 -14.87
CA LYS A 69 4.21 3.86 -16.17
C LYS A 69 3.49 5.20 -16.02
N LYS A 70 2.52 5.27 -15.09
CA LYS A 70 1.68 6.45 -14.82
C LYS A 70 2.10 7.08 -13.48
N ALA A 71 3.08 7.98 -13.53
CA ALA A 71 3.62 8.62 -12.33
C ALA A 71 2.56 9.39 -11.54
N ASP A 72 1.66 10.12 -12.22
CA ASP A 72 0.67 10.97 -11.58
C ASP A 72 -0.29 10.15 -10.71
N ASN A 73 -0.90 9.11 -11.28
CA ASN A 73 -1.73 8.17 -10.52
C ASN A 73 -0.97 7.50 -9.37
N PHE A 74 0.32 7.23 -9.54
CA PHE A 74 1.14 6.66 -8.47
C PHE A 74 1.36 7.66 -7.33
N ILE A 75 1.54 8.95 -7.63
CA ILE A 75 1.65 10.02 -6.63
C ILE A 75 0.36 10.09 -5.83
N ASP A 76 -0.81 10.09 -6.48
CA ASP A 76 -2.11 10.11 -5.80
C ASP A 76 -2.27 8.90 -4.88
N TYR A 77 -1.98 7.71 -5.41
CA TYR A 77 -1.97 6.48 -4.62
C TYR A 77 -1.02 6.57 -3.42
N PHE A 78 0.22 7.04 -3.63
CA PHE A 78 1.23 7.14 -2.59
C PHE A 78 0.79 8.10 -1.49
N ASN A 79 0.23 9.25 -1.84
CA ASN A 79 -0.31 10.22 -0.90
C ASN A 79 -1.49 9.67 -0.11
N ILE A 80 -2.42 8.96 -0.74
CA ILE A 80 -3.55 8.32 -0.03
C ILE A 80 -3.03 7.24 0.92
N ARG A 81 -2.11 6.37 0.45
CA ARG A 81 -1.65 5.22 1.22
C ARG A 81 -0.79 5.61 2.41
N THR A 82 -0.02 6.68 2.28
CA THR A 82 0.90 7.14 3.32
C THR A 82 0.25 8.00 4.41
N LYS A 83 -1.05 8.32 4.28
CA LYS A 83 -1.85 8.95 5.34
C LYS A 83 -2.30 8.01 6.46
N GLU A 84 -2.09 6.69 6.30
CA GLU A 84 -2.46 5.65 7.30
C GLU A 84 -3.96 5.54 7.62
N GLU A 85 -4.81 6.14 6.79
CA GLU A 85 -6.26 6.09 6.90
C GLU A 85 -6.87 4.75 6.44
N PRO A 86 -8.05 4.37 6.95
CA PRO A 86 -8.74 3.13 6.61
C PRO A 86 -9.42 3.20 5.22
N ASN A 87 -8.63 3.34 4.16
CA ASN A 87 -9.14 3.33 2.79
C ASN A 87 -9.14 1.89 2.24
N SER A 88 -10.26 1.46 1.66
CA SER A 88 -10.34 0.15 0.99
C SER A 88 -9.54 0.15 -0.32
N ILE A 89 -9.24 -1.03 -0.85
CA ILE A 89 -8.61 -1.15 -2.18
C ILE A 89 -9.46 -0.48 -3.26
N GLU A 90 -10.79 -0.52 -3.12
CA GLU A 90 -11.72 0.07 -4.07
C GLU A 90 -11.73 1.59 -3.97
N ASP A 91 -11.71 2.14 -2.75
CA ASP A 91 -11.66 3.59 -2.54
C ASP A 91 -10.36 4.19 -3.09
N ILE A 92 -9.24 3.52 -2.83
CA ILE A 92 -7.93 3.95 -3.35
C ILE A 92 -7.92 3.87 -4.88
N ALA A 93 -8.45 2.78 -5.44
CA ALA A 93 -8.56 2.59 -6.89
C ALA A 93 -9.36 3.72 -7.55
N ASN A 94 -10.52 4.07 -6.98
CA ASN A 94 -11.37 5.13 -7.49
C ASN A 94 -10.73 6.51 -7.34
N LYS A 95 -10.21 6.85 -6.15
CA LYS A 95 -9.59 8.16 -5.87
C LYS A 95 -8.34 8.41 -6.72
N ALA A 96 -7.52 7.39 -6.97
CA ALA A 96 -6.31 7.49 -7.80
C ALA A 96 -6.54 7.14 -9.29
N ASN A 97 -7.79 6.85 -9.69
CA ASN A 97 -8.17 6.45 -11.04
C ASN A 97 -7.31 5.29 -11.61
N ILE A 98 -7.22 4.19 -10.85
CA ILE A 98 -6.45 2.99 -11.19
C ILE A 98 -7.24 1.71 -10.92
N ASN A 99 -6.82 0.61 -11.54
CA ASN A 99 -7.43 -0.70 -11.28
C ASN A 99 -7.08 -1.23 -9.88
N LYS A 100 -8.00 -1.97 -9.26
CA LYS A 100 -7.80 -2.65 -7.95
C LYS A 100 -6.53 -3.52 -7.92
N ASN A 101 -6.24 -4.23 -9.02
CA ASN A 101 -5.03 -5.05 -9.14
C ASN A 101 -3.74 -4.21 -9.11
N THR A 102 -3.79 -2.98 -9.63
CA THR A 102 -2.66 -2.04 -9.59
C THR A 102 -2.39 -1.58 -8.16
N VAL A 103 -3.44 -1.31 -7.36
CA VAL A 103 -3.31 -0.99 -5.93
C VAL A 103 -2.58 -2.12 -5.19
N ILE A 104 -2.98 -3.38 -5.42
CA ILE A 104 -2.33 -4.54 -4.79
C ILE A 104 -0.86 -4.63 -5.20
N LYS A 105 -0.56 -4.45 -6.49
CA LYS A 105 0.82 -4.47 -6.99
C LYS A 105 1.67 -3.38 -6.33
N TRP A 106 1.14 -2.17 -6.22
CA TRP A 106 1.87 -1.05 -5.62
C TRP A 106 2.02 -1.19 -4.10
N ASP A 107 1.03 -1.75 -3.42
CA ASP A 107 1.14 -2.11 -1.99
C ASP A 107 2.32 -3.06 -1.78
N ASN A 108 2.44 -4.10 -2.62
CA ASN A 108 3.56 -5.03 -2.56
C ASN A 108 4.89 -4.32 -2.84
N THR A 109 4.96 -3.46 -3.87
CA THR A 109 6.16 -2.67 -4.15
C THR A 109 6.59 -1.79 -2.97
N LEU A 110 5.65 -1.13 -2.28
CA LEU A 110 5.97 -0.31 -1.11
C LEU A 110 6.40 -1.16 0.09
N GLN A 111 5.83 -2.36 0.27
CA GLN A 111 6.26 -3.33 1.28
C GLN A 111 7.67 -3.83 1.02
N ASP A 112 7.98 -4.25 -0.21
CA ASP A 112 9.31 -4.74 -0.61
C ASP A 112 10.39 -3.68 -0.36
N LYS A 113 10.05 -2.41 -0.60
CA LYS A 113 10.91 -1.25 -0.32
C LYS A 113 10.93 -0.82 1.14
N ARG A 114 10.21 -1.52 2.02
CA ARG A 114 10.07 -1.24 3.47
C ARG A 114 9.55 0.17 3.76
N ILE A 115 8.78 0.76 2.85
CA ILE A 115 8.14 2.07 3.02
C ILE A 115 6.88 1.92 3.86
N ILE A 116 6.14 0.84 3.64
CA ILE A 116 4.98 0.46 4.46
C ILE A 116 5.15 -0.95 5.00
N SER A 117 4.51 -1.23 6.12
CA SER A 117 4.45 -2.55 6.76
C SER A 117 3.01 -2.89 7.10
N LYS A 118 2.66 -4.19 7.13
CA LYS A 118 1.32 -4.63 7.54
C LYS A 118 1.18 -4.44 9.04
N ASP A 119 0.12 -3.75 9.44
CA ASP A 119 -0.19 -3.42 10.85
C ASP A 119 -1.60 -3.93 11.21
N GLY A 120 -1.94 -5.13 10.75
CA GLY A 120 -3.23 -5.77 11.00
C GLY A 120 -4.36 -5.25 10.12
N TYR A 121 -5.54 -5.06 10.73
CA TYR A 121 -6.76 -4.68 10.02
C TYR A 121 -7.58 -3.67 10.84
N TYR A 122 -8.23 -2.76 10.15
CA TYR A 122 -9.38 -2.03 10.66
C TYR A 122 -10.64 -2.89 10.47
N TYR A 123 -11.52 -2.92 11.46
CA TYR A 123 -12.77 -3.68 11.41
C TYR A 123 -13.94 -2.72 11.40
N PHE A 124 -14.90 -2.98 10.54
CA PHE A 124 -16.07 -2.13 10.38
C PHE A 124 -17.35 -2.96 10.41
N ARG A 125 -18.40 -2.34 10.95
CA ARG A 125 -19.78 -2.78 10.90
C ARG A 125 -20.58 -1.80 10.05
N LEU A 126 -21.26 -2.34 9.05
CA LEU A 126 -22.28 -1.65 8.27
C LEU A 126 -23.65 -2.11 8.76
N ASP A 127 -24.43 -1.17 9.28
CA ASP A 127 -25.86 -1.37 9.51
C ASP A 127 -26.60 -1.16 8.18
N LYS A 128 -27.31 -2.19 7.69
CA LYS A 128 -28.01 -2.13 6.40
C LYS A 128 -29.27 -1.28 6.46
N ASP A 129 -29.87 -1.14 7.64
CA ASP A 129 -31.13 -0.42 7.79
C ASP A 129 -30.87 1.09 7.81
N GLN A 130 -29.78 1.51 8.47
CA GLN A 130 -29.41 2.92 8.62
C GLN A 130 -28.30 3.36 7.65
N GLY A 131 -27.66 2.43 6.94
CA GLY A 131 -26.47 2.69 6.13
C GLY A 131 -25.25 3.17 6.94
N GLN A 132 -25.30 3.04 8.27
CA GLN A 132 -24.28 3.59 9.15
C GLN A 132 -23.05 2.70 9.20
N LEU A 133 -21.89 3.30 8.94
CA LEU A 133 -20.60 2.65 9.04
C LEU A 133 -19.92 3.00 10.37
N ILE A 134 -19.61 1.99 11.17
CA ILE A 134 -18.99 2.15 12.49
C ILE A 134 -17.72 1.29 12.56
N GLN A 135 -16.61 1.88 13.03
CA GLN A 135 -15.41 1.11 13.33
C GLN A 135 -15.62 0.31 14.63
N VAL A 136 -15.29 -0.97 14.60
CA VAL A 136 -15.53 -1.91 15.70
C VAL A 136 -14.24 -2.62 16.12
N SER A 137 -14.30 -3.35 17.24
CA SER A 137 -13.18 -4.16 17.71
C SER A 137 -13.00 -5.44 16.89
N GLN A 138 -11.82 -6.06 17.02
CA GLN A 138 -11.56 -7.36 16.40
C GLN A 138 -12.44 -8.46 17.00
N GLU A 139 -12.74 -8.37 18.29
CA GLU A 139 -13.58 -9.32 19.03
C GLU A 139 -15.02 -9.28 18.51
N GLU A 140 -15.58 -8.09 18.28
CA GLU A 140 -16.92 -7.92 17.72
C GLU A 140 -17.00 -8.50 16.30
N TYR A 141 -16.00 -8.22 15.47
CA TYR A 141 -15.87 -8.83 14.14
C TYR A 141 -15.82 -10.36 14.20
N LYS A 142 -14.99 -10.93 15.08
CA LYS A 142 -14.88 -12.40 15.24
C LYS A 142 -16.19 -13.02 15.72
N SER A 143 -16.86 -12.36 16.67
CA SER A 143 -18.15 -12.80 17.21
C SER A 143 -19.20 -12.89 16.12
N PHE A 144 -19.32 -11.87 15.26
CA PHE A 144 -20.24 -11.89 14.13
C PHE A 144 -20.02 -13.09 13.19
N TRP A 145 -18.78 -13.37 12.81
CA TRP A 145 -18.49 -14.50 11.91
C TRP A 145 -18.72 -15.86 12.57
N ARG A 146 -18.44 -15.99 13.87
CA ARG A 146 -18.76 -17.19 14.65
C ARG A 146 -20.27 -17.43 14.68
N ASN A 147 -21.05 -16.39 14.95
CA ASN A 147 -22.51 -16.44 14.97
C ASN A 147 -23.11 -16.77 13.60
N LYS A 148 -22.56 -16.19 12.52
CA LYS A 148 -22.95 -16.51 11.15
C LYS A 148 -22.65 -17.96 10.78
N ALA A 149 -21.50 -18.49 11.19
CA ALA A 149 -21.15 -19.90 11.00
C ALA A 149 -22.10 -20.82 11.77
N TYR A 150 -22.46 -20.46 13.00
CA TYR A 150 -23.43 -21.19 13.82
C TYR A 150 -24.80 -21.27 13.14
N ILE A 151 -25.35 -20.16 12.64
CA ILE A 151 -26.63 -20.17 11.91
C ILE A 151 -26.56 -21.05 10.67
N ASN A 152 -25.46 -21.00 9.90
CA ASN A 152 -25.31 -21.85 8.73
C ASN A 152 -25.23 -23.34 9.11
N ALA A 153 -24.58 -23.68 10.21
CA ALA A 153 -24.54 -25.04 10.73
C ALA A 153 -25.94 -25.50 11.17
N PHE A 154 -26.70 -24.63 11.83
CA PHE A 154 -28.07 -24.94 12.21
C PHE A 154 -29.00 -25.13 11.01
N ARG A 155 -28.90 -24.29 9.97
CA ARG A 155 -29.66 -24.48 8.71
C ARG A 155 -29.39 -25.85 8.10
N LYS A 156 -28.14 -26.30 8.10
CA LYS A 156 -27.79 -27.66 7.64
C LYS A 156 -28.44 -28.75 8.50
N LEU A 157 -28.55 -28.56 9.81
CA LEU A 157 -29.26 -29.50 10.69
C LEU A 157 -30.77 -29.51 10.38
N GLN A 158 -31.37 -28.35 10.12
CA GLN A 158 -32.76 -28.27 9.67
C GLN A 158 -32.98 -29.03 8.36
N ASP A 159 -32.08 -28.88 7.39
CA ASP A 159 -32.16 -29.61 6.12
C ASP A 159 -32.09 -31.13 6.33
N LYS A 160 -31.20 -31.60 7.22
CA LYS A 160 -31.10 -33.01 7.60
C LYS A 160 -32.37 -33.53 8.27
N TYR A 161 -32.96 -32.74 9.15
CA TYR A 161 -34.24 -33.08 9.78
C TYR A 161 -35.37 -33.20 8.76
N ILE A 162 -35.47 -32.24 7.82
CA ILE A 162 -36.48 -32.27 6.74
C ILE A 162 -36.32 -33.51 5.86
N LYS A 163 -35.09 -33.98 5.66
CA LYS A 163 -34.78 -35.22 4.92
C LYS A 163 -34.99 -36.50 5.74
N GLY A 164 -35.36 -36.39 7.02
CA GLY A 164 -35.53 -37.53 7.92
C GLY A 164 -34.20 -38.17 8.38
N GLU A 165 -33.07 -37.49 8.20
CA GLU A 165 -31.74 -38.01 8.58
C GLU A 165 -31.44 -37.88 10.08
N ILE A 166 -32.16 -37.00 10.79
CA ILE A 166 -32.05 -36.79 12.23
C ILE A 166 -33.44 -36.63 12.86
N SER A 167 -33.54 -36.88 14.16
CA SER A 167 -34.76 -36.74 14.96
C SER A 167 -35.03 -35.30 15.41
N LEU A 168 -36.28 -35.03 15.80
CA LEU A 168 -36.70 -33.74 16.36
C LEU A 168 -35.94 -33.41 17.66
N THR A 169 -35.64 -34.41 18.48
CA THR A 169 -34.93 -34.26 19.76
C THR A 169 -33.48 -33.81 19.51
N GLU A 170 -32.80 -34.39 18.52
CA GLU A 170 -31.46 -33.97 18.10
C GLU A 170 -31.44 -32.53 17.56
N LEU A 171 -32.47 -32.13 16.83
CA LEU A 171 -32.63 -30.75 16.37
C LEU A 171 -32.88 -29.79 17.55
N GLN A 172 -33.73 -30.16 18.52
CA GLN A 172 -34.09 -29.31 19.66
C GLN A 172 -32.93 -29.07 20.63
N LEU A 173 -32.04 -30.05 20.84
CA LEU A 173 -30.83 -29.88 21.65
C LEU A 173 -29.90 -28.78 21.12
N SER A 174 -29.99 -28.44 19.84
CA SER A 174 -29.19 -27.38 19.20
C SER A 174 -29.86 -25.99 19.17
N ARG A 175 -31.07 -25.85 19.71
CA ARG A 175 -31.96 -24.68 19.47
C ARG A 175 -31.75 -23.50 20.43
N ALA A 176 -31.09 -23.69 21.58
CA ALA A 176 -31.23 -22.82 22.75
C ALA A 176 -30.85 -21.34 22.58
N GLU A 177 -30.07 -20.94 21.57
CA GLU A 177 -29.56 -19.56 21.44
C GLU A 177 -29.80 -18.92 20.07
N ILE A 178 -30.52 -19.59 19.17
CA ILE A 178 -30.56 -19.21 17.76
C ILE A 178 -31.28 -17.88 17.52
N LEU A 179 -32.40 -17.65 18.21
CA LEU A 179 -33.16 -16.41 18.05
C LEU A 179 -32.37 -15.18 18.52
N LEU A 180 -31.64 -15.32 19.63
CA LEU A 180 -30.75 -14.28 20.16
C LEU A 180 -29.56 -14.03 19.21
N ILE A 181 -28.99 -15.09 18.65
CA ILE A 181 -27.88 -15.00 17.69
C ILE A 181 -28.35 -14.33 16.40
N ILE A 182 -29.53 -14.69 15.88
CA ILE A 182 -30.13 -14.08 14.68
C ILE A 182 -30.32 -12.58 14.91
N SER A 183 -31.01 -12.17 15.98
CA SER A 183 -31.25 -10.74 16.25
C SER A 183 -29.96 -9.94 16.45
N THR A 184 -28.89 -10.58 16.92
CA THR A 184 -27.58 -9.93 17.10
C THR A 184 -26.89 -9.61 15.77
N ILE A 185 -27.08 -10.45 14.74
CA ILE A 185 -26.37 -10.32 13.45
C ILE A 185 -27.26 -9.84 12.29
N GLU A 186 -28.58 -9.86 12.48
CA GLU A 186 -29.55 -9.44 11.48
C GLU A 186 -29.28 -8.00 11.05
N ASN A 187 -29.45 -7.74 9.75
CA ASN A 187 -29.19 -6.47 9.07
C ASN A 187 -27.79 -5.86 9.28
N LYS A 188 -26.84 -6.61 9.86
CA LYS A 188 -25.46 -6.16 10.02
C LYS A 188 -24.55 -6.87 9.04
N TYR A 189 -23.60 -6.12 8.51
CA TYR A 189 -22.51 -6.67 7.70
C TYR A 189 -21.17 -6.20 8.25
N TYR A 190 -20.27 -7.15 8.50
CA TYR A 190 -18.94 -6.84 9.01
C TYR A 190 -17.89 -7.09 7.94
N TYR A 191 -16.95 -6.17 7.81
CA TYR A 191 -15.82 -6.32 6.91
C TYR A 191 -14.54 -5.75 7.54
N LYS A 192 -13.41 -6.07 6.93
CA LYS A 192 -12.10 -5.63 7.41
C LYS A 192 -11.28 -4.99 6.29
N ILE A 193 -10.58 -3.92 6.61
CA ILE A 193 -9.67 -3.22 5.69
C ILE A 193 -8.24 -3.43 6.20
N LYS A 194 -7.31 -3.75 5.30
CA LYS A 194 -5.89 -3.90 5.66
C LYS A 194 -5.33 -2.59 6.21
N LYS A 195 -4.74 -2.66 7.40
CA LYS A 195 -4.05 -1.54 8.04
C LYS A 195 -2.56 -1.62 7.70
N TYR A 196 -2.00 -0.47 7.34
CA TYR A 196 -0.59 -0.35 7.01
C TYR A 196 0.02 0.76 7.84
N LYS A 197 1.24 0.51 8.30
CA LYS A 197 2.05 1.50 9.03
C LYS A 197 3.19 1.96 8.14
N VAL A 198 3.35 3.27 8.01
CA VAL A 198 4.39 3.92 7.22
C VAL A 198 5.66 4.02 8.04
N ASN A 199 6.79 3.61 7.45
CA ASN A 199 8.09 3.83 8.03
C ASN A 199 8.58 5.24 7.67
N LYS A 200 8.34 6.20 8.57
CA LYS A 200 8.67 7.62 8.36
C LYS A 200 10.18 7.87 8.29
N ASP A 201 10.98 7.00 8.89
CA ASP A 201 12.45 7.07 8.85
C ASP A 201 13.06 6.42 7.60
N ASN A 202 12.23 5.80 6.76
CA ASN A 202 12.71 5.19 5.52
C ASN A 202 13.18 6.27 4.54
N LYS A 203 14.47 6.19 4.14
CA LYS A 203 15.05 7.14 3.20
C LYS A 203 14.28 7.27 1.88
N LEU A 204 13.82 6.15 1.29
CA LEU A 204 13.05 6.19 0.05
C LEU A 204 11.68 6.88 0.24
N TYR A 205 11.06 6.72 1.40
CA TYR A 205 9.82 7.44 1.73
C TYR A 205 10.08 8.94 1.77
N ILE A 206 11.09 9.39 2.51
CA ILE A 206 11.47 10.80 2.65
C ILE A 206 11.82 11.39 1.28
N ASP A 207 12.72 10.72 0.53
CA ASP A 207 13.15 11.15 -0.81
C ASP A 207 11.95 11.29 -1.75
N THR A 208 11.00 10.34 -1.70
CA THR A 208 9.79 10.38 -2.55
C THR A 208 8.85 11.49 -2.14
N LYS A 209 8.66 11.70 -0.83
CA LYS A 209 7.78 12.74 -0.30
C LYS A 209 8.31 14.14 -0.64
N ASN A 210 9.59 14.41 -0.40
CA ASN A 210 10.23 15.68 -0.75
C ASN A 210 10.14 15.95 -2.27
N LEU A 211 10.32 14.90 -3.06
CA LEU A 211 10.23 14.98 -4.52
C LEU A 211 8.81 15.30 -5.01
N ILE A 212 7.76 14.82 -4.31
CA ILE A 212 6.36 15.15 -4.59
C ILE A 212 6.03 16.57 -4.12
N GLU A 213 6.44 16.94 -2.91
CA GLU A 213 6.16 18.25 -2.29
C GLU A 213 6.99 19.38 -2.90
N GLY A 214 7.98 19.06 -3.74
CA GLY A 214 8.84 20.04 -4.41
C GLY A 214 9.85 20.71 -3.48
N VAL A 215 10.01 20.21 -2.26
CA VAL A 215 10.98 20.72 -1.28
C VAL A 215 12.38 20.25 -1.70
N ARG A 216 13.20 21.21 -2.14
CA ARG A 216 14.64 21.03 -2.39
C ARG A 216 15.45 21.68 -1.29
#